data_AF-A0A4Q0LVK4-F1
#
_entry.id   AF-A0A4Q0LVK4-F1
#
_cell.length_a   1.000
_cell.length_b   1.000
_cell.length_c   1.000
_cell.angle_alpha   90.00
_cell.angle_beta   90.00
_cell.angle_gamma   90.00
#
_symmetry.space_group_name_H-M   'P 1'
#
loop_
_entity.id
_entity.type
_entity.pdbx_description
1 polymer ?
#
loop_
_entity_poly.entity_id
_entity_poly.type
_entity_poly.pdbx_seq_one_letter_code
_entity_poly.pdbx_strand_id
1 'polypeptide(L)' 'MLEDFDYQEQQMIVNAHMSLEDYENTDYYRLVEVMSARPKDKRPMNLWDFAASLDKTERR' A
#
# COMPACT_ATOMS: atom_id res chain seq x y z
N MET A 1 9.41 7.28 -16.62
CA MET A 1 9.30 5.91 -17.19
C MET A 1 10.31 4.96 -16.55
N LEU A 2 11.62 5.28 -16.51
CA LEU A 2 12.59 4.58 -15.65
C LEU A 2 12.82 5.35 -14.34
N GLU A 3 13.00 6.66 -14.44
CA GLU A 3 13.16 7.55 -13.27
C GLU A 3 11.98 7.48 -12.27
N ASP A 4 10.77 7.11 -12.71
CA ASP A 4 9.62 6.97 -11.81
C ASP A 4 9.75 5.73 -10.90
N PHE A 5 10.36 4.66 -11.41
CA PHE A 5 10.66 3.45 -10.63
C PHE A 5 11.79 3.73 -9.64
N ASP A 6 12.86 4.39 -10.09
CA ASP A 6 13.98 4.80 -9.23
C ASP A 6 13.49 5.77 -8.13
N TYR A 7 12.55 6.66 -8.46
CA TYR A 7 11.94 7.55 -7.48
C TYR A 7 11.09 6.80 -6.45
N GLN A 8 10.32 5.79 -6.87
CA GLN A 8 9.60 4.93 -5.93
C GLN A 8 10.55 4.17 -5.00
N GLU A 9 11.63 3.62 -5.54
CA GLU A 9 12.67 2.94 -4.75
C GLU A 9 13.29 3.89 -3.72
N GLN A 10 13.63 5.12 -4.14
CA GLN A 10 14.11 6.16 -3.24
C GLN A 10 13.11 6.45 -2.11
N GLN A 11 11.80 6.55 -2.41
CA GLN A 11 10.78 6.78 -1.39
C GLN A 11 10.67 5.61 -0.40
N MET A 12 10.86 4.38 -0.84
CA MET A 12 10.82 3.21 0.04
C MET A 12 12.05 3.14 0.95
N ILE A 13 13.23 3.48 0.42
CA ILE A 13 14.46 3.55 1.22
C ILE A 13 14.36 4.66 2.27
N VAL A 14 13.88 5.85 1.89
CA VAL A 14 13.82 7.01 2.79
C VAL A 14 12.69 6.88 3.82
N ASN A 15 11.49 6.48 3.41
CA ASN A 15 10.31 6.51 4.29
C ASN A 15 10.04 5.18 4.99
N ALA A 16 10.38 4.05 4.35
CA ALA A 16 10.16 2.72 4.93
C ALA A 16 11.44 2.12 5.54
N HIS A 17 12.58 2.83 5.44
CA HIS A 17 13.88 2.38 5.95
C HIS A 17 14.28 0.99 5.45
N MET A 18 13.84 0.64 4.25
CA MET A 18 14.16 -0.62 3.60
C MET A 18 15.53 -0.51 2.92
N SER A 19 16.35 -1.55 3.00
CA SER A 19 17.60 -1.58 2.23
C SER A 19 17.30 -1.86 0.75
N LEU A 20 18.22 -1.51 -0.15
CA LEU A 20 18.09 -1.82 -1.58
C LEU A 20 17.93 -3.32 -1.82
N GLU A 21 18.72 -4.13 -1.11
CA GLU A 21 18.70 -5.59 -1.24
C GLU A 21 17.35 -6.18 -0.77
N ASP A 22 16.77 -5.63 0.28
CA ASP A 22 15.43 -6.02 0.73
C ASP A 22 14.37 -5.64 -0.31
N TYR A 23 14.47 -4.45 -0.91
CA TYR A 23 13.51 -3.97 -1.90
C TYR A 23 13.51 -4.82 -3.17
N GLU A 24 14.67 -5.14 -3.72
CA GLU A 24 14.80 -5.99 -4.92
C GLU A 24 14.26 -7.41 -4.73
N ASN A 25 14.37 -7.94 -3.51
CA ASN A 25 13.91 -9.29 -3.17
C ASN A 25 12.49 -9.34 -2.59
N THR A 26 11.84 -8.19 -2.40
CA THR A 26 10.50 -8.13 -1.79
C THR A 26 9.41 -8.41 -2.82
N ASP A 27 8.39 -9.16 -2.41
CA ASP A 27 7.15 -9.28 -3.18
C ASP A 27 6.40 -7.94 -3.17
N TYR A 28 6.50 -7.22 -4.28
CA TYR A 28 5.85 -5.92 -4.50
C TYR A 28 4.34 -5.95 -4.23
N TYR A 29 3.64 -7.02 -4.61
CA TYR A 29 2.20 -7.11 -4.38
C TYR A 29 1.90 -7.16 -2.88
N ARG A 30 2.68 -7.95 -2.13
CA ARG A 30 2.54 -8.04 -0.69
C ARG A 30 2.92 -6.75 0.02
N LEU A 31 3.97 -6.08 -0.44
CA LEU A 31 4.42 -4.80 0.11
C LEU A 31 3.33 -3.73 -0.04
N VAL A 32 2.74 -3.60 -1.23
CA VAL A 32 1.65 -2.65 -1.49
C VAL A 32 0.42 -3.00 -0.64
N GLU A 33 0.09 -4.28 -0.48
CA GLU A 33 -1.02 -4.71 0.38
C GLU A 33 -0.81 -4.29 1.84
N VAL A 34 0.41 -4.47 2.38
CA VAL A 34 0.75 -4.08 3.75
C VAL A 34 0.74 -2.57 3.91
N MET A 35 1.29 -1.81 2.95
CA MET A 35 1.34 -0.35 2.99
C MET A 35 -0.05 0.28 2.82
N SER A 36 -0.97 -0.39 2.11
CA SER A 36 -2.37 0.04 1.96
C SER A 36 -3.29 -0.45 3.08
N ALA A 37 -2.75 -1.20 4.05
CA ALA A 37 -3.53 -1.75 5.15
C ALA A 37 -4.17 -0.64 6.01
N ARG A 38 -5.49 -0.72 6.18
CA ARG A 38 -6.24 0.25 6.99
C ARG A 38 -5.99 0.01 8.49
N PRO A 39 -5.94 1.07 9.32
CA PRO A 39 -5.87 0.94 10.78
C PRO A 39 -7.14 0.28 11.32
N LYS A 40 -7.04 -0.39 12.49
CA LYS A 40 -8.06 -1.32 13.01
C LYS A 40 -9.46 -0.70 13.11
N ASP A 41 -9.52 0.56 13.54
CA ASP A 41 -10.71 1.40 13.69
C ASP A 41 -11.39 1.75 12.36
N LYS A 42 -10.65 1.72 11.24
CA LYS A 42 -11.16 2.00 9.88
C LYS A 42 -11.40 0.74 9.05
N ARG A 43 -11.23 -0.45 9.65
CA ARG A 43 -11.53 -1.72 8.98
C ARG A 43 -13.04 -1.97 9.06
N PRO A 44 -13.66 -2.46 7.99
CA PRO A 44 -15.06 -2.88 8.04
C PRO A 44 -15.20 -4.05 9.01
N MET A 45 -16.10 -3.94 9.99
CA MET A 45 -16.32 -4.97 11.02
C MET A 45 -17.34 -6.03 10.58
N ASN A 46 -18.21 -5.68 9.64
CA ASN A 46 -19.25 -6.55 9.10
C ASN A 46 -19.38 -6.39 7.57
N LEU A 47 -20.18 -7.26 6.95
CA LEU A 47 -20.36 -7.31 5.50
C LEU A 47 -20.95 -6.01 4.94
N TRP A 48 -21.81 -5.34 5.70
CA TRP A 48 -22.45 -4.09 5.31
C TRP A 48 -21.47 -2.93 5.30
N ASP A 49 -20.59 -2.85 6.30
CA ASP A 49 -19.49 -1.86 6.35
C ASP A 49 -18.53 -2.07 5.18
N PHE A 50 -18.26 -3.32 4.81
CA PHE A 50 -17.43 -3.65 3.68
C PHE A 50 -18.06 -3.19 2.35
N ALA A 51 -19.33 -3.54 2.12
CA ALA A 51 -20.07 -3.10 0.93
C ALA A 51 -20.16 -1.57 0.81
N ALA A 52 -20.44 -0.88 1.92
CA ALA A 52 -20.47 0.58 1.96
C ALA A 52 -19.09 1.21 1.71
N SER A 53 -18.00 0.52 2.04
CA SER A 53 -16.65 1.00 1.75
C SER A 53 -16.27 0.90 0.27
N LEU A 54 -16.86 -0.03 -0.48
CA LEU A 54 -16.66 -0.16 -1.92
C LEU A 54 -17.38 0.97 -2.67
N ASP A 55 -18.65 1.24 -2.34
CA ASP A 55 -19.47 2.30 -2.95
C ASP A 55 -18.87 3.71 -2.76
N LYS A 56 -18.25 3.98 -1.60
CA LYS A 56 -17.57 5.27 -1.34
C LYS A 56 -16.30 5.48 -2.17
N THR A 57 -15.69 4.41 -2.68
CA THR A 57 -14.46 4.49 -3.48
C THR A 57 -14.76 4.92 -4.92
N GLU A 58 -15.98 4.67 -5.43
CA GLU A 58 -16.41 5.08 -6.78
C GLU A 58 -16.86 6.55 -6.87
N ARG A 59 -17.12 7.23 -5.74
CA ARG A 59 -17.64 8.61 -5.71
C ARG A 59 -16.58 9.70 -5.53
N ARG A 60 -15.29 9.40 -5.66
CA ARG A 60 -14.18 10.37 -5.51
C ARG A 60 -13.32 10.45 -6.75
#